data_AF-A0A2P8DY08-F1
#
_entry.id   AF-A0A2P8DY08-F1
#
_cell.length_a   1.000
_cell.length_b   1.000
_cell.length_c   1.000
_cell.angle_alpha   90.00
_cell.angle_beta   90.00
_cell.angle_gamma   90.00
#
_symmetry.space_group_name_H-M   'P 1'
#
loop_
_entity.id
_entity.type
_entity.pdbx_description
1 polymer ?
#
loop_
_entity_poly.entity_id
_entity_poly.type
_entity_poly.pdbx_seq_one_letter_code
_entity_poly.pdbx_strand_id
1 'polypeptide(L)'
;MTLRVPAGDGRISLVSREDAGRCLAILATSAPTGLHHDITGPAALSMDAVADVVTRTSPEPVRYVDVEPRTHVAELANSGADAWWTQAFSTMFASVREQRWDTVSDEVRRITGTAPLSLADVLDSSARV
;
A
#
# COMPACT_ATOMS: atom_id res chain seq x y z
N MET A 1 -8.10 18.64 -0.04
CA MET A 1 -6.77 18.07 -0.39
C MET A 1 -6.86 17.07 -1.56
N THR A 2 -5.75 16.72 -2.24
CA THR A 2 -5.74 15.74 -3.36
C THR A 2 -4.61 14.72 -3.24
N LEU A 3 -4.91 13.44 -3.49
CA LEU A 3 -3.95 12.37 -3.70
C LEU A 3 -3.61 12.31 -5.21
N ARG A 4 -2.39 12.70 -5.58
CA ARG A 4 -1.99 12.89 -6.99
C ARG A 4 -0.87 11.93 -7.36
N VAL A 5 -1.23 10.77 -7.91
CA VAL A 5 -0.28 9.72 -8.30
C VAL A 5 -0.71 9.11 -9.64
N PRO A 6 0.23 8.62 -10.47
CA PRO A 6 -0.09 8.10 -11.79
C PRO A 6 -0.48 6.62 -11.69
N ALA A 7 -1.53 6.29 -10.94
CA ALA A 7 -1.93 4.90 -10.67
C ALA A 7 -3.04 4.40 -11.60
N GLY A 8 -3.69 5.28 -12.40
CA GLY A 8 -4.84 4.90 -13.21
C GLY A 8 -5.94 4.22 -12.40
N ASP A 9 -6.45 3.11 -12.93
CA ASP A 9 -7.39 2.18 -12.29
C ASP A 9 -6.68 1.03 -11.53
N GLY A 10 -5.36 1.13 -11.36
CA GLY A 10 -4.54 0.17 -10.64
C GLY A 10 -4.98 -0.03 -9.20
N ARG A 11 -4.86 -1.27 -8.71
CA ARG A 11 -5.19 -1.64 -7.34
C ARG A 11 -3.95 -2.14 -6.59
N ILE A 12 -3.93 -1.90 -5.28
CA ILE A 12 -2.82 -2.29 -4.40
C ILE A 12 -3.36 -2.98 -3.15
N SER A 13 -2.89 -4.19 -2.87
CA SER A 13 -3.17 -4.95 -1.65
C SER A 13 -2.31 -4.51 -0.46
N LEU A 14 -2.52 -3.28 0.01
CA LEU A 14 -1.71 -2.62 1.04
C LEU A 14 -1.65 -3.43 2.36
N VAL A 15 -0.47 -3.92 2.73
CA VAL A 15 -0.22 -4.59 4.02
C VAL A 15 0.41 -3.63 5.03
N SER A 16 0.02 -3.74 6.30
CA SER A 16 0.63 -2.96 7.38
C SER A 16 2.04 -3.47 7.67
N ARG A 17 2.95 -2.57 8.11
CA ARG A 17 4.29 -2.98 8.58
C ARG A 17 4.22 -3.90 9.80
N GLU A 18 3.18 -3.74 10.63
CA GLU A 18 2.96 -4.56 11.81
C GLU A 18 2.63 -6.00 11.44
N ASP A 19 1.71 -6.21 10.50
CA ASP A 19 1.35 -7.55 10.03
C ASP A 19 2.51 -8.23 9.30
N ALA A 20 3.21 -7.49 8.44
CA ALA A 20 4.42 -8.00 7.77
C ALA A 20 5.49 -8.41 8.80
N GLY A 21 5.73 -7.58 9.82
CA GLY A 21 6.66 -7.88 10.91
C GLY A 21 6.25 -9.10 11.73
N ARG A 22 4.96 -9.25 12.04
CA ARG A 22 4.41 -10.40 12.78
C ARG A 22 4.59 -11.69 11.99
N CYS A 23 4.31 -11.67 10.68
CA CYS A 23 4.54 -12.82 9.80
C CYS A 23 6.01 -13.21 9.77
N LEU A 24 6.90 -12.23 9.57
CA LEU A 24 8.35 -12.47 9.56
C LEU A 24 8.85 -13.08 10.87
N ALA A 25 8.41 -12.57 12.02
CA ALA A 25 8.82 -13.07 13.33
C ALA A 25 8.40 -14.54 13.56
N ILE A 26 7.17 -14.90 13.16
CA ILE A 26 6.67 -16.28 13.28
C ILE A 26 7.41 -17.21 12.32
N LEU A 27 7.57 -16.80 11.05
CA LEU A 27 8.29 -17.60 10.05
C LEU A 27 9.76 -17.82 10.43
N ALA A 28 10.41 -16.83 11.05
CA ALA A 28 11.80 -16.93 11.47
C ALA A 28 12.03 -17.93 12.64
N THR A 29 10.99 -18.26 13.39
CA THR A 29 11.07 -19.14 14.58
C THR A 29 10.39 -20.50 14.39
N SER A 30 9.67 -20.67 13.28
CA SER A 30 8.97 -21.91 12.92
C SER A 30 9.85 -22.83 12.07
N ALA A 31 9.42 -24.09 11.89
CA ALA A 31 10.04 -24.98 10.92
C ALA A 31 9.95 -24.36 9.51
N PRO A 32 11.01 -24.41 8.68
CA PRO A 32 10.99 -23.85 7.34
C PRO A 32 9.85 -24.44 6.51
N THR A 33 9.05 -23.57 5.89
CA THR A 33 7.91 -23.99 5.05
C THR A 33 8.37 -24.49 3.69
N GLY A 34 9.50 -23.97 3.18
CA GLY A 34 9.99 -24.25 1.82
C GLY A 34 9.13 -23.62 0.71
N LEU A 35 8.26 -22.67 1.06
CA LEU A 35 7.30 -22.05 0.16
C LEU A 35 7.48 -20.54 0.10
N HIS A 36 6.97 -19.94 -0.97
CA HIS A 36 6.76 -18.49 -1.06
C HIS A 36 5.47 -18.10 -0.33
N HIS A 37 5.50 -17.00 0.42
CA HIS A 37 4.32 -16.46 1.12
C HIS A 37 4.01 -15.06 0.60
N ASP A 38 2.86 -14.89 -0.05
CA ASP A 38 2.36 -13.58 -0.45
C ASP A 38 1.76 -12.87 0.76
N ILE A 39 2.49 -11.93 1.37
CA ILE A 39 1.99 -11.18 2.53
C ILE A 39 1.28 -9.91 2.05
N THR A 40 -0.05 -9.91 2.11
CA THR A 40 -0.90 -8.82 1.62
C THR A 40 -1.83 -8.27 2.70
N GLY A 41 -2.42 -7.10 2.45
CA GLY A 41 -3.55 -6.60 3.24
C GLY A 41 -4.85 -7.37 2.97
N PRO A 42 -5.94 -7.02 3.66
CA PRO A 42 -7.23 -7.71 3.53
C PRO A 42 -7.97 -7.47 2.21
N ALA A 43 -7.55 -6.47 1.43
CA ALA A 43 -8.19 -6.11 0.17
C ALA A 43 -7.23 -5.35 -0.75
N ALA A 44 -7.44 -5.47 -2.06
CA ALA A 44 -6.80 -4.62 -3.05
C ALA A 44 -7.62 -3.34 -3.25
N LEU A 45 -7.02 -2.19 -3.01
CA LEU A 45 -7.68 -0.88 -3.05
C LEU A 45 -7.26 -0.09 -4.30
N SER A 46 -8.22 0.54 -4.97
CA SER A 46 -7.93 1.62 -5.93
C SER A 46 -7.49 2.88 -5.18
N MET A 47 -6.85 3.83 -5.86
CA MET A 47 -6.47 5.10 -5.22
C MET A 47 -7.68 5.95 -4.83
N ASP A 48 -8.83 5.82 -5.51
CA ASP A 48 -10.10 6.40 -5.05
C ASP A 48 -10.51 5.84 -3.69
N ALA A 49 -10.49 4.51 -3.53
CA ALA A 49 -10.83 3.88 -2.27
C ALA A 49 -9.84 4.26 -1.15
N VAL A 50 -8.55 4.42 -1.47
CA VAL A 50 -7.55 4.95 -0.54
C VAL A 50 -7.90 6.39 -0.13
N ALA A 51 -8.22 7.27 -1.08
CA ALA A 51 -8.61 8.65 -0.80
C ALA A 51 -9.89 8.73 0.05
N ASP A 52 -10.87 7.87 -0.19
CA ASP A 52 -12.09 7.76 0.62
C ASP A 52 -11.79 7.34 2.05
N VAL A 53 -10.89 6.36 2.24
CA VAL A 53 -10.47 5.91 3.57
C VAL A 53 -9.75 7.04 4.32
N VAL A 54 -8.82 7.74 3.67
CA VAL A 54 -8.09 8.86 4.27
C VAL A 54 -9.02 10.04 4.59
N THR A 55 -10.05 10.28 3.75
CA THR A 55 -11.04 11.33 4.00
C THR A 55 -11.75 11.15 5.34
N ARG A 56 -12.02 9.91 5.75
CA ARG A 56 -12.70 9.64 7.04
C ARG A 56 -11.88 10.06 8.27
N THR A 57 -10.56 10.14 8.14
CA THR A 57 -9.64 10.51 9.22
C THR A 57 -9.02 11.90 9.04
N SER A 58 -9.42 12.64 8.00
CA SER A 58 -8.85 13.94 7.64
C SER A 58 -9.85 15.08 7.90
N PRO A 59 -9.40 16.28 8.31
CA PRO A 59 -10.29 17.44 8.49
C PRO A 59 -10.93 17.92 7.18
N GLU A 60 -10.27 17.70 6.04
CA GLU A 60 -10.74 18.06 4.71
C GLU A 60 -10.89 16.82 3.82
N PRO A 61 -11.83 16.82 2.86
CA PRO A 61 -11.94 15.77 1.86
C PRO A 61 -10.66 15.62 1.03
N VAL A 62 -10.28 14.36 0.82
CA VAL A 62 -9.20 13.94 -0.07
C VAL A 62 -9.81 13.28 -1.29
N ARG A 63 -9.43 13.74 -2.48
CA ARG A 63 -9.82 13.10 -3.75
C ARG A 63 -8.60 12.58 -4.49
N TYR A 64 -8.74 11.43 -5.12
CA TYR A 64 -7.74 10.94 -6.06
C TYR A 64 -7.78 11.74 -7.37
N VAL A 65 -6.59 12.02 -7.91
CA VAL A 65 -6.41 12.58 -9.25
C VAL A 65 -5.32 11.77 -9.92
N ASP A 66 -5.70 11.01 -10.95
CA ASP A 66 -4.73 10.37 -11.80
C ASP A 66 -3.96 11.44 -12.58
N VAL A 67 -2.64 11.44 -12.45
CA VAL A 67 -1.75 12.38 -13.15
C VAL A 67 -0.93 11.64 -14.19
N GLU A 68 -0.50 12.37 -15.22
CA GLU A 68 0.44 11.81 -16.20
C GLU A 68 1.76 11.40 -15.51
N PRO A 69 2.34 10.23 -15.83
CA PRO A 69 3.60 9.77 -15.22
C PRO A 69 4.73 10.80 -15.29
N ARG A 70 4.88 11.49 -16.43
CA ARG A 70 5.88 12.55 -16.61
C ARG A 70 5.64 13.75 -15.67
N THR A 71 4.38 14.08 -15.42
CA THR A 71 4.00 15.15 -14.50
C THR A 71 4.35 14.77 -13.07
N HIS A 72 4.03 13.54 -12.65
CA HIS A 72 4.39 13.05 -11.31
C HIS A 72 5.91 13.07 -11.08
N VAL A 73 6.69 12.61 -12.06
CA VAL A 73 8.17 12.66 -12.04
C VAL A 73 8.68 14.09 -11.87
N ALA A 74 8.14 15.05 -12.63
CA ALA A 74 8.54 16.45 -12.53
C ALA A 74 8.17 17.06 -11.17
N GLU A 75 6.99 16.74 -10.63
CA GLU A 75 6.56 17.22 -9.33
C GLU A 75 7.42 16.67 -8.19
N LEU A 76 7.77 15.39 -8.25
CA LEU A 76 8.61 14.73 -7.26
C LEU A 76 10.03 15.33 -7.27
N ALA A 77 10.60 15.54 -8.46
CA ALA A 77 11.90 16.23 -8.60
C ALA A 77 11.84 17.67 -8.05
N ASN A 78 10.77 18.41 -8.35
CA ASN A 78 10.57 19.77 -7.84
C ASN A 78 10.36 19.82 -6.32
N SER A 79 9.89 18.75 -5.70
CA SER A 79 9.80 18.62 -4.23
C SER A 79 11.14 18.27 -3.56
N GLY A 80 12.23 18.17 -4.32
CA GLY A 80 13.57 17.87 -3.81
C GLY A 80 13.87 16.38 -3.68
N ALA A 81 13.10 15.52 -4.33
CA ALA A 81 13.43 14.10 -4.39
C ALA A 81 14.61 13.87 -5.35
N ASP A 82 15.60 13.10 -4.89
CA ASP A 82 16.72 12.70 -5.73
C ASP A 82 16.27 11.86 -6.92
N ALA A 83 17.15 11.77 -7.93
CA ALA A 83 16.87 11.04 -9.18
C ALA A 83 16.48 9.58 -8.94
N TRP A 84 17.05 8.95 -7.92
CA TRP A 84 16.76 7.56 -7.58
C TRP A 84 15.32 7.38 -7.09
N TRP A 85 14.81 8.28 -6.23
CA TRP A 85 13.44 8.24 -5.73
C TRP A 85 12.45 8.47 -6.85
N THR A 86 12.77 9.41 -7.73
CA THR A 86 11.98 9.71 -8.92
C THR A 86 11.82 8.49 -9.82
N GLN A 87 12.92 7.76 -10.05
CA GLN A 87 12.87 6.51 -10.81
C GLN A 87 12.06 5.43 -10.08
N ALA A 88 12.27 5.24 -8.78
CA ALA A 88 11.59 4.21 -7.99
C ALA A 88 10.06 4.38 -7.99
N PHE A 89 9.56 5.60 -7.75
CA PHE A 89 8.11 5.84 -7.76
C PHE A 89 7.51 5.76 -9.16
N SER A 90 8.26 6.19 -10.20
CA SER A 90 7.83 6.07 -11.59
C SER A 90 7.59 4.60 -11.99
N THR A 91 8.56 3.71 -11.71
CA THR A 91 8.42 2.28 -12.06
C THR A 91 7.42 1.55 -11.17
N MET A 92 7.31 1.93 -9.90
CA MET A 92 6.28 1.42 -9.00
C MET A 92 4.89 1.69 -9.55
N PHE A 93 4.55 2.95 -9.85
CA PHE A 93 3.21 3.29 -10.33
C PHE A 93 2.93 2.77 -11.76
N ALA A 94 3.95 2.65 -12.62
CA ALA A 94 3.81 1.93 -13.88
C ALA A 94 3.35 0.48 -13.65
N SER A 95 3.98 -0.23 -12.70
CA SER A 95 3.61 -1.60 -12.34
C SER A 95 2.21 -1.70 -11.71
N VAL A 96 1.79 -0.67 -10.95
CA VAL A 96 0.43 -0.58 -10.39
C VAL A 96 -0.61 -0.43 -11.50
N ARG A 97 -0.36 0.42 -12.50
CA ARG A 97 -1.24 0.54 -13.68
C ARG A 97 -1.36 -0.77 -14.47
N GLU A 98 -0.31 -1.58 -14.46
CA GLU A 98 -0.30 -2.90 -15.08
C GLU A 98 -0.97 -3.99 -14.19
N GLN A 99 -1.66 -3.59 -13.12
CA GLN A 99 -2.40 -4.46 -12.18
C GLN A 99 -1.52 -5.54 -11.53
N ARG A 100 -0.23 -5.29 -11.33
CA ARG A 100 0.69 -6.29 -10.74
C ARG A 100 0.62 -6.41 -9.21
N TRP A 101 -0.27 -5.65 -8.56
CA TRP A 101 -0.30 -5.48 -7.11
C TRP A 101 -1.68 -5.72 -6.49
N ASP A 102 -2.61 -6.31 -7.24
CA ASP A 102 -4.00 -6.51 -6.83
C ASP A 102 -4.28 -7.87 -6.18
N THR A 103 -3.30 -8.77 -6.16
CA THR A 103 -3.39 -10.07 -5.47
C THR A 103 -3.70 -9.88 -4.00
N VAL A 104 -4.71 -10.59 -3.49
CA VAL A 104 -5.05 -10.67 -2.07
C VAL A 104 -4.87 -12.10 -1.59
N SER A 105 -4.21 -12.28 -0.46
CA SER A 105 -3.96 -13.57 0.17
C SER A 105 -4.48 -13.62 1.61
N ASP A 106 -4.73 -14.84 2.09
CA ASP A 106 -5.05 -15.13 3.49
C ASP A 106 -3.80 -15.49 4.34
N GLU A 107 -2.58 -15.29 3.81
CA GLU A 107 -1.33 -15.74 4.48
C GLU A 107 -1.15 -15.07 5.85
N VAL A 108 -1.45 -13.78 6.00
CA VAL A 108 -1.33 -13.10 7.30
C VAL A 108 -2.17 -13.82 8.36
N ARG A 109 -3.41 -14.17 8.02
CA ARG A 109 -4.28 -14.92 8.94
C ARG A 109 -3.76 -16.33 9.20
N ARG A 110 -3.29 -17.04 8.17
CA ARG A 110 -2.79 -18.41 8.32
C ARG A 110 -1.52 -18.49 9.16
N ILE A 111 -0.61 -17.52 9.01
CA ILE A 111 0.65 -17.46 9.74
C ILE A 111 0.44 -16.95 11.17
N THR A 112 -0.35 -15.89 11.34
CA THR A 112 -0.44 -15.18 12.63
C THR A 112 -1.64 -15.57 13.49
N GLY A 113 -2.65 -16.22 12.91
CA GLY A 113 -3.93 -16.49 13.56
C GLY A 113 -4.89 -15.30 13.60
N THR A 114 -4.45 -14.10 13.20
CA THR A 114 -5.23 -12.85 13.26
C THR A 114 -5.46 -12.30 11.85
N ALA A 115 -6.62 -11.68 11.61
CA ALA A 115 -6.86 -10.99 10.34
C ALA A 115 -5.88 -9.81 10.15
N PRO A 116 -5.40 -9.54 8.92
CA PRO A 116 -4.56 -8.38 8.65
C PRO A 116 -5.35 -7.08 8.90
N LEU A 117 -4.64 -6.05 9.36
CA LEU A 117 -5.19 -4.72 9.54
C LEU A 117 -5.60 -4.14 8.19
N SER A 118 -6.79 -3.52 8.14
CA SER A 118 -7.19 -2.70 7.00
C SER A 118 -6.47 -1.35 7.01
N LEU A 119 -6.50 -0.64 5.88
CA LEU A 119 -5.98 0.74 5.84
C LEU A 119 -6.69 1.65 6.85
N ALA A 120 -7.98 1.43 7.09
CA ALA A 120 -8.73 2.20 8.09
C ALA A 120 -8.20 1.96 9.50
N ASP A 121 -7.93 0.70 9.85
CA ASP A 121 -7.38 0.34 11.16
C ASP A 121 -5.98 0.94 11.37
N VAL A 122 -5.14 0.98 10.33
CA VAL A 122 -3.79 1.57 10.38
C VAL A 122 -3.82 3.10 10.57
N LEU A 123 -4.84 3.78 10.03
CA LEU A 123 -5.01 5.22 10.13
C LEU A 123 -5.72 5.65 11.42
N ASP A 124 -6.41 4.74 12.10
CA ASP A 124 -6.98 5.02 13.41
C ASP A 124 -5.86 5.09 14.46
N SER A 125 -5.67 6.28 15.05
CA SER A 125 -4.64 6.52 16.08
C SER A 125 -4.90 5.76 17.38
N SER A 126 -6.12 5.26 17.58
CA SER A 126 -6.55 4.47 18.74
C SER A 126 -6.06 3.01 18.67
N ALA A 127 -5.64 2.55 17.49
CA ALA A 127 -5.24 1.16 17.24
C ALA A 127 -3.74 0.88 17.53
N ARG A 128 -2.96 1.89 17.91
CA ARG A 128 -1.54 1.74 18.26
C ARG A 128 -1.40 1.56 19.77
N VAL A 129 -1.42 0.31 20.23
CA VAL A 129 -1.01 -0.07 21.59
C VAL A 129 0.50 -0.30 21.65
#